data_AF-A0A928NG41-F1
#
_entry.id   AF-A0A928NG41-F1
#
_cell.length_a   1.000
_cell.length_b   1.000
_cell.length_c   1.000
_cell.angle_alpha   90.00
_cell.angle_beta   90.00
_cell.angle_gamma   90.00
#
_symmetry.space_group_name_H-M   'P 1'
#
loop_
_entity.id
_entity.type
_entity.pdbx_description
1 polymer ?
#
loop_
_entity_poly.entity_id
_entity_poly.type
_entity_poly.pdbx_seq_one_letter_code
_entity_poly.pdbx_strand_id
1 'polypeptide(L)' 'MNIVYENEDVVIIIKPAGISSQHTSSSGGLSDILKEKYGYASVINRLDTVVGGLIVFAKNPNSASYFQSFPKIRK' A
#
# COMPACT_ATOMS: atom_id res chain seq x y z
N MET A 1 0.06 -8.32 -10.42
CA MET A 1 -0.24 -7.13 -9.57
C MET A 1 -1.60 -6.61 -9.99
N ASN A 2 -2.62 -6.71 -9.13
CA ASN A 2 -3.99 -6.33 -9.49
C ASN A 2 -4.28 -4.89 -9.03
N ILE A 3 -4.05 -3.92 -9.91
CA ILE A 3 -4.33 -2.51 -9.65
C ILE A 3 -5.84 -2.29 -9.86
N VAL A 4 -6.50 -1.78 -8.83
CA VAL A 4 -7.93 -1.42 -8.89
C VAL A 4 -8.10 0.04 -9.29
N TYR A 5 -7.19 0.87 -8.79
CA TYR A 5 -7.20 2.30 -9.05
C TYR A 5 -5.78 2.84 -8.97
N GLU A 6 -5.45 3.77 -9.85
CA GLU A 6 -4.17 4.46 -9.85
C GLU A 6 -4.38 5.92 -10.30
N ASN A 7 -3.77 6.84 -9.59
CA ASN A 7 -3.58 8.22 -10.04
C ASN A 7 -2.13 8.68 -9.73
N GLU A 8 -1.87 9.98 -9.81
CA GLU A 8 -0.54 10.55 -9.57
C GLU A 8 -0.13 10.47 -8.09
N ASP A 9 -1.11 10.52 -7.18
CA ASP A 9 -0.90 10.56 -5.72
C ASP A 9 -0.92 9.19 -5.04
N VAL A 10 -1.82 8.30 -5.46
CA VAL A 10 -2.07 7.01 -4.82
C VAL A 10 -2.27 5.88 -5.81
N VAL A 11 -2.06 4.66 -5.32
CA VAL A 11 -2.38 3.43 -6.02
C VAL A 11 -3.06 2.46 -5.07
N ILE A 12 -4.18 1.92 -5.51
CA ILE A 12 -4.98 0.93 -4.80
C ILE A 12 -4.81 -0.40 -5.49
N ILE A 13 -4.34 -1.40 -4.75
CA ILE A 13 -4.14 -2.75 -5.27
C ILE A 13 -4.93 -3.75 -4.44
N ILE A 14 -5.35 -4.84 -5.09
CA ILE A 14 -5.85 -6.02 -4.38
C ILE A 14 -4.65 -6.87 -4.02
N LYS A 15 -4.43 -7.01 -2.71
CA LYS A 15 -3.51 -7.98 -2.16
C LYS A 15 -4.18 -9.37 -2.21
N PRO A 16 -3.58 -10.38 -2.87
CA PRO A 16 -4.08 -11.75 -2.78
C PRO A 16 -3.84 -12.30 -1.36
N ALA A 17 -4.79 -13.09 -0.85
CA ALA A 17 -4.66 -13.75 0.45
C ALA A 17 -3.45 -14.71 0.45
N GLY A 18 -2.62 -14.65 1.49
CA GLY A 18 -1.42 -15.49 1.63
C GLY A 18 -0.08 -14.81 1.33
N ILE A 19 -0.06 -13.55 0.88
CA ILE A 19 1.17 -12.74 0.77
C ILE A 19 1.32 -11.86 2.02
N SER A 20 2.51 -11.65 2.57
CA SER A 20 2.69 -10.79 3.76
C SER A 20 2.74 -9.30 3.38
N SER A 21 2.04 -8.45 4.14
CA SER A 21 1.98 -6.99 3.89
C SER A 21 3.19 -6.21 4.44
N GLN A 22 4.07 -6.86 5.21
CA GLN A 22 5.27 -6.25 5.77
C GLN A 22 6.47 -7.18 5.61
N HIS A 23 7.64 -6.57 5.35
CA HIS A 23 8.96 -7.17 5.22
C HIS A 23 9.10 -8.50 5.99
N THR A 24 9.05 -9.59 5.26
CA THR A 24 9.72 -10.84 5.62
C THR A 24 10.93 -10.92 4.70
N SER A 25 12.12 -10.87 5.28
CA SER A 25 13.43 -10.57 4.68
C SER A 25 13.94 -11.51 3.57
N SER A 26 13.08 -12.10 2.74
CA SER A 26 13.52 -13.04 1.70
C SER A 26 12.68 -13.07 0.42
N SER A 27 11.66 -12.21 0.21
CA SER A 27 11.00 -12.10 -1.11
C SER A 27 10.25 -10.77 -1.23
N GLY A 28 10.46 -10.06 -2.35
CA GLY A 28 9.98 -8.69 -2.60
C GLY A 28 8.52 -8.45 -2.24
N GLY A 29 8.30 -7.64 -1.20
CA GLY A 29 6.97 -7.22 -0.80
C GLY A 29 6.34 -6.29 -1.85
N LEU A 30 5.01 -6.14 -1.79
CA LEU A 30 4.26 -5.23 -2.68
C LEU A 30 4.78 -3.78 -2.58
N SER A 31 5.29 -3.37 -1.42
CA SER A 31 5.93 -2.07 -1.21
C SER A 31 7.20 -1.90 -2.05
N ASP A 32 8.03 -2.93 -2.18
CA ASP A 32 9.29 -2.85 -2.90
C ASP A 32 9.05 -2.79 -4.41
N ILE A 33 8.12 -3.61 -4.93
CA ILE A 33 7.70 -3.55 -6.34
C ILE A 33 7.14 -2.16 -6.68
N LEU A 34 6.35 -1.58 -5.78
CA LEU A 34 5.80 -0.23 -5.98
C LEU A 34 6.87 0.86 -5.87
N LYS A 35 7.83 0.73 -4.94
CA LYS A 35 8.96 1.66 -4.84
C LYS A 35 9.84 1.62 -6.09
N GLU A 36 10.10 0.42 -6.63
CA GLU A 36 10.91 0.28 -7.85
C GLU A 36 10.20 0.92 -9.05
N LYS A 37 8.86 0.80 -9.12
CA LYS A 37 8.06 1.34 -10.23
C LYS A 37 7.83 2.86 -10.14
N TYR A 38 7.62 3.40 -8.94
CA TYR A 38 7.19 4.79 -8.74
C TYR A 38 8.22 5.67 -8.03
N GLY A 39 9.38 5.13 -7.65
CA GLY A 39 10.42 5.80 -6.87
C GLY A 39 10.08 5.97 -5.39
N TYR A 40 8.79 6.12 -5.06
CA TYR A 40 8.30 6.17 -3.68
C TYR A 40 6.98 5.41 -3.56
N ALA A 41 6.88 4.57 -2.53
CA ALA A 41 5.63 3.93 -2.14
C ALA A 41 5.57 3.78 -0.62
N SER A 42 4.53 4.35 -0.02
CA SER A 42 4.26 4.28 1.41
C SER A 42 2.87 3.70 1.67
N VAL A 43 2.76 2.77 2.63
CA VAL A 43 1.51 2.09 2.95
C VAL A 43 0.61 3.03 3.77
N ILE A 44 -0.62 3.27 3.31
CA ILE A 44 -1.60 4.11 4.02
C ILE A 44 -2.44 3.30 5.00
N ASN A 45 -2.91 2.12 4.60
CA ASN A 45 -3.68 1.20 5.43
C ASN A 45 -3.00 -0.16 5.53
N ARG A 46 -3.08 -0.80 6.71
CA ARG A 46 -2.57 -2.15 6.91
C ARG A 46 -3.72 -3.15 6.83
N LEU A 47 -3.53 -4.18 6.01
CA LEU A 47 -4.31 -5.41 6.05
C LEU A 47 -3.46 -6.49 6.72
N ASP A 48 -4.11 -7.33 7.53
CA ASP A 48 -3.46 -8.48 8.15
C ASP A 48 -2.90 -9.44 7.08
N THR A 49 -1.89 -10.20 7.47
CA THR A 49 -1.17 -11.11 6.56
C THR A 49 -2.11 -12.15 5.95
N VAL A 50 -3.09 -12.66 6.71
CA VAL A 50 -4.06 -13.67 6.23
C VAL A 50 -5.20 -13.07 5.39
N VAL A 51 -5.36 -11.75 5.39
CA VAL A 51 -6.48 -11.08 4.72
C VAL A 51 -6.06 -10.66 3.32
N GLY A 52 -6.79 -11.16 2.32
CA GLY A 52 -6.81 -10.60 0.98
C GLY A 52 -7.77 -9.40 0.94
N GLY A 53 -7.37 -8.30 0.32
CA GLY A 53 -8.17 -7.09 0.32
C GLY A 53 -7.51 -5.89 -0.33
N LEU A 54 -8.21 -4.76 -0.28
CA LEU A 54 -7.74 -3.49 -0.84
C LEU A 54 -6.72 -2.82 0.08
N ILE A 55 -5.53 -2.59 -0.46
CA ILE A 55 -4.47 -1.81 0.18
C ILE A 55 -4.17 -0.59 -0.67
N VAL A 56 -4.00 0.54 0.00
CA VAL A 56 -3.76 1.86 -0.56
C VAL A 56 -2.31 2.23 -0.26
N PHE A 57 -1.60 2.62 -1.31
CA PHE A 57 -0.24 3.13 -1.24
C PHE A 57 -0.21 4.58 -1.73
N ALA A 58 0.55 5.43 -1.06
CA ALA A 58 0.90 6.75 -1.55
C ALA A 58 2.17 6.69 -2.40
N LYS A 59 2.12 7.31 -3.58
CA LYS A 59 3.21 7.39 -4.56
C LYS A 59 4.18 8.54 -4.28
N ASN A 60 3.83 9.45 -3.38
CA ASN A 60 4.69 10.56 -2.97
C ASN A 60 4.54 10.87 -1.47
N PRO A 61 5.53 11.52 -0.84
CA PRO A 61 5.52 11.80 0.59
C PRO A 61 4.44 12.81 1.00
N ASN A 62 4.03 13.71 0.09
CA ASN A 62 2.98 14.70 0.37
C ASN A 62 1.62 14.01 0.58
N SER A 63 1.23 13.12 -0.33
CA SER A 63 0.03 12.30 -0.20
C SER A 63 0.13 11.39 1.03
N ALA A 64 1.30 10.80 1.30
CA ALA A 64 1.49 9.98 2.49
C ALA A 64 1.19 10.75 3.79
N SER A 65 1.70 11.98 3.90
CA SER A 65 1.43 12.87 5.03
C SER A 65 -0.05 13.25 5.10
N TYR A 66 -0.64 13.65 3.97
CA TYR A 66 -2.05 14.02 3.87
C TYR A 66 -2.98 12.90 4.36
N PHE A 67 -2.79 11.67 3.86
CA PHE A 67 -3.61 10.52 4.24
C PHE A 67 -3.34 10.03 5.67
N GLN A 68 -2.13 10.21 6.21
CA GLN A 68 -1.85 9.91 7.61
C GLN A 68 -2.46 10.92 8.59
N SER A 69 -2.53 12.19 8.17
CA SER A 69 -3.16 13.27 8.95
C SER A 69 -4.69 13.14 8.98
N PHE A 70 -5.27 12.44 8.01
CA PHE A 70 -6.72 12.27 7.93
C PHE A 70 -7.26 11.58 9.18
N PRO A 71 -8.25 12.18 9.87
CA PRO A 71 -8.79 11.61 11.11
C PRO A 71 -9.39 10.24 10.80
N LYS A 72 -8.82 9.21 11.43
CA LYS A 72 -9.35 7.85 11.36
C LYS A 72 -10.68 7.85 12.10
N ILE A 73 -11.78 7.88 11.34
CA ILE A 73 -13.13 7.70 11.88
C ILE A 73 -13.19 6.28 12.44
N ARG A 74 -12.94 6.14 13.74
CA ARG A 74 -13.20 4.90 14.48
C ARG A 74 -14.67 4.94 14.83
N LYS A 75 -15.47 4.10 14.17
CA LYS A 75 -16.83 3.78 14.65
C LYS A 75 -16.73 2.82 15.83
#